data_AF-A0A8T4RGV1-F1
#
_entry.id   AF-A0A8T4RGV1-F1
#
_cell.length_a   1.000
_cell.length_b   1.000
_cell.length_c   1.000
_cell.angle_alpha   90.00
_cell.angle_beta   90.00
_cell.angle_gamma   90.00
#
_symmetry.space_group_name_H-M   'P 1'
#
loop_
_entity.id
_entity.type
_entity.pdbx_description
1 polymer ?
#
loop_
_entity_poly.entity_id
_entity_poly.type
_entity_poly.pdbx_seq_one_letter_code
_entity_poly.pdbx_strand_id
1 'polypeptide(L)'
;MALYEKKWWQNLFKKKEEKQEDVLHDVEAILEFLKDVPDESRSLIPLFKQLEDLESERQVASEHLAKINLETQSELLEKILDRYGALQNDADINGIRVKRIALEFLKKAKKVGLKDLVAEKEQESKWRLEW
;
A
#
# COMPACT_ATOMS: atom_id res chain seq x y z
N MET A 1 45.40 15.72 16.41
CA MET A 1 44.57 14.86 15.54
C MET A 1 43.56 14.11 16.40
N ALA A 2 42.36 14.66 16.64
CA ALA A 2 41.35 13.99 17.50
C ALA A 2 39.92 14.51 17.26
N LEU A 3 39.55 14.80 16.00
CA LEU A 3 38.20 15.30 15.66
C LEU A 3 37.39 14.33 14.80
N TYR A 4 37.95 13.17 14.42
CA TYR A 4 37.32 12.26 13.47
C TYR A 4 36.52 11.10 14.11
N GLU A 5 36.58 10.91 15.42
CA GLU A 5 36.08 9.67 16.07
C GLU A 5 34.68 9.78 16.71
N LYS A 6 34.07 10.98 16.80
CA LYS A 6 32.89 11.18 17.67
C LYS A 6 31.49 11.11 17.01
N LYS A 7 31.36 10.65 15.77
CA LYS A 7 30.04 10.66 15.06
C LYS A 7 29.64 9.37 14.36
N TRP A 8 30.42 8.29 14.43
CA TRP A 8 30.07 7.04 13.77
C TRP A 8 28.79 6.40 14.35
N TRP A 9 28.59 6.47 15.67
CA TRP A 9 27.38 5.97 16.33
C TRP A 9 26.11 6.76 15.99
N GLN A 10 26.21 8.04 15.62
CA GLN A 10 25.04 8.85 15.26
C GLN A 10 24.36 8.35 13.98
N ASN A 11 25.12 7.68 13.09
CA ASN A 11 24.57 7.04 11.91
C ASN A 11 23.94 5.66 12.21
N LEU A 12 24.30 5.00 13.31
CA LEU A 12 23.66 3.74 13.74
C LEU A 12 22.26 3.99 14.34
N PHE A 13 22.02 5.18 14.90
CA PHE A 13 20.73 5.58 15.48
C PHE A 13 19.92 6.54 14.60
N LYS A 14 20.41 6.89 13.40
CA LYS A 14 19.56 7.55 12.41
C LYS A 14 18.48 6.56 12.01
N LYS A 15 17.27 6.73 12.56
CA LYS A 15 16.07 6.11 12.00
C LYS A 15 16.11 6.39 10.51
N LYS A 16 16.19 5.32 9.71
CA LYS A 16 16.03 5.39 8.27
C LYS A 16 14.71 6.12 8.07
N GLU A 17 14.74 7.32 7.49
CA GLU A 17 13.51 7.99 7.09
C GLU A 17 12.83 7.01 6.14
N GLU A 18 11.75 6.38 6.60
CA GLU A 18 10.93 5.55 5.74
C GLU A 18 10.42 6.49 4.65
N LYS A 19 10.95 6.32 3.43
CA LYS A 19 10.39 6.99 2.27
C LYS A 19 8.91 6.64 2.25
N GLN A 20 8.09 7.68 2.29
CA GLN A 20 6.66 7.52 2.05
C GLN A 20 6.54 7.07 0.60
N GLU A 21 6.13 5.83 0.39
CA GLU A 21 5.92 5.32 -0.97
C GLU A 21 4.73 6.08 -1.59
N ASP A 22 4.87 6.39 -2.87
CA ASP A 22 3.84 7.11 -3.62
C ASP A 22 2.79 6.10 -4.12
N VAL A 23 1.76 5.91 -3.29
CA VAL A 23 0.65 5.00 -3.58
C VAL A 23 -0.07 5.37 -4.87
N LEU A 24 -0.22 6.66 -5.18
CA LEU A 24 -0.89 7.09 -6.42
C LEU A 24 -0.05 6.68 -7.63
N HIS A 25 1.27 6.90 -7.58
CA HIS A 25 2.16 6.48 -8.65
C HIS A 25 2.16 4.95 -8.86
N ASP A 26 2.09 4.17 -7.79
CA ASP A 26 1.97 2.71 -7.90
C ASP A 26 0.62 2.28 -8.50
N VAL A 27 -0.48 2.95 -8.14
CA VAL A 27 -1.81 2.70 -8.71
C VAL A 27 -1.86 3.06 -10.20
N GLU A 28 -1.32 4.21 -10.60
CA GLU A 28 -1.21 4.64 -12.00
C GLU A 28 -0.44 3.62 -12.84
N ALA A 29 0.71 3.14 -12.35
CA ALA A 29 1.52 2.16 -13.05
C ALA A 29 0.79 0.81 -13.21
N ILE A 30 0.03 0.38 -12.20
CA ILE A 30 -0.80 -0.82 -12.31
C ILE A 30 -1.92 -0.61 -13.32
N LEU A 31 -2.59 0.55 -13.31
CA LEU A 31 -3.64 0.88 -14.27
C LEU A 31 -3.12 0.94 -15.72
N GLU A 32 -1.91 1.45 -15.93
CA GLU A 32 -1.25 1.42 -17.24
C GLU A 32 -1.01 -0.01 -17.69
N PHE A 33 -0.40 -0.84 -16.85
CA PHE A 33 -0.19 -2.25 -17.14
C PHE A 33 -1.51 -2.98 -17.47
N LEU A 34 -2.55 -2.78 -16.65
CA LEU A 34 -3.83 -3.48 -16.79
C LEU A 34 -4.55 -3.20 -18.11
N LYS A 35 -4.21 -2.12 -18.82
CA LYS A 35 -4.74 -1.83 -20.17
C LYS A 35 -4.21 -2.79 -21.23
N ASP A 36 -3.00 -3.31 -21.03
CA ASP A 36 -2.25 -4.10 -22.01
C ASP A 36 -2.32 -5.62 -21.75
N VAL A 37 -2.85 -6.06 -20.60
CA VAL A 37 -3.03 -7.50 -20.26
C VAL A 37 -4.40 -8.07 -20.67
N PRO A 38 -4.53 -9.42 -20.68
CA PRO A 38 -5.76 -10.13 -21.03
C PRO A 38 -7.01 -9.69 -20.25
N ASP A 39 -8.19 -9.95 -20.83
CA ASP A 39 -9.50 -9.52 -20.33
C ASP A 39 -9.78 -9.87 -18.87
N GLU A 40 -9.26 -11.00 -18.36
CA GLU A 40 -9.47 -11.47 -16.98
C GLU A 40 -8.94 -10.45 -15.95
N SER A 41 -7.80 -9.83 -16.25
CA SER A 41 -7.17 -8.80 -15.42
C SER A 41 -7.86 -7.44 -15.54
N ARG A 42 -8.64 -7.17 -16.60
CA ARG A 42 -9.36 -5.89 -16.76
C ARG A 42 -10.41 -5.66 -15.70
N SER A 43 -10.89 -6.72 -15.04
CA SER A 43 -11.81 -6.62 -13.91
C SER A 43 -11.21 -5.89 -12.70
N LEU A 44 -9.88 -5.76 -12.62
CA LEU A 44 -9.17 -4.99 -11.60
C LEU A 44 -9.16 -3.48 -11.86
N ILE A 45 -9.27 -3.04 -13.13
CA ILE A 45 -9.24 -1.61 -13.52
C ILE A 45 -10.24 -0.77 -12.71
N PRO A 46 -11.54 -1.12 -12.62
CA PRO A 46 -12.48 -0.31 -11.85
C PRO A 46 -12.13 -0.26 -10.35
N LEU A 47 -11.52 -1.31 -9.80
CA LEU A 47 -11.11 -1.34 -8.40
C LEU A 47 -9.92 -0.41 -8.14
N PHE A 48 -8.91 -0.43 -9.01
CA PHE A 48 -7.76 0.47 -8.89
C PHE A 48 -8.12 1.94 -9.13
N LYS A 49 -9.05 2.24 -10.04
CA LYS A 49 -9.58 3.61 -10.20
C LYS A 49 -10.29 4.09 -8.93
N GLN A 50 -11.14 3.24 -8.35
CA GLN A 50 -11.79 3.59 -7.09
C GLN A 50 -10.77 3.80 -5.96
N LEU A 51 -9.66 3.05 -5.96
CA LEU A 51 -8.59 3.22 -4.99
C LEU A 51 -7.82 4.53 -5.20
N GLU A 52 -7.56 4.90 -6.45
CA GLU A 52 -6.95 6.18 -6.85
C GLU A 52 -7.78 7.37 -6.36
N ASP A 53 -9.10 7.31 -6.59
CA ASP A 53 -10.05 8.34 -6.14
C ASP A 53 -10.04 8.46 -4.60
N LEU A 54 -10.17 7.33 -3.89
CA LEU A 54 -10.14 7.31 -2.43
C LEU A 54 -8.81 7.83 -1.87
N GLU A 55 -7.69 7.47 -2.47
CA GLU A 55 -6.38 7.92 -2.00
C GLU A 55 -6.18 9.42 -2.25
N SER A 56 -6.67 9.94 -3.36
CA SER A 56 -6.68 11.38 -3.66
C SER A 56 -7.54 12.16 -2.66
N GLU A 57 -8.75 11.66 -2.36
CA GLU A 57 -9.63 12.24 -1.34
C GLU A 57 -8.98 12.24 0.04
N ARG A 58 -8.33 11.12 0.43
CA ARG A 58 -7.67 10.98 1.73
C ARG A 58 -6.58 12.03 1.95
N GLN A 59 -5.84 12.41 0.91
CA GLN A 59 -4.77 13.39 1.01
C GLN A 59 -5.25 14.80 1.37
N VAL A 60 -6.52 15.14 1.05
CA VAL A 60 -7.12 16.44 1.32
C VAL A 60 -8.20 16.39 2.43
N ALA A 61 -8.54 15.20 2.91
CA ALA A 61 -9.57 14.98 3.91
C ALA A 61 -9.15 15.45 5.32
N SER A 62 -10.16 15.85 6.12
CA SER A 62 -9.98 16.03 7.56
C SER A 62 -9.73 14.69 8.26
N GLU A 63 -9.18 14.70 9.48
CA GLU A 63 -8.80 13.47 10.20
C GLU A 63 -9.96 12.46 10.33
N HIS A 64 -11.18 12.94 10.63
CA HIS A 64 -12.35 12.06 10.76
C HIS A 64 -12.72 11.40 9.42
N LEU A 65 -12.74 12.18 8.34
CA LEU A 65 -13.03 11.69 6.99
C LEU A 65 -11.92 10.75 6.49
N ALA A 66 -10.67 10.99 6.87
CA ALA A 66 -9.55 10.12 6.52
C ALA A 66 -9.69 8.71 7.14
N LYS A 67 -10.28 8.58 8.34
CA LYS A 67 -10.56 7.27 8.96
C LYS A 67 -11.61 6.49 8.18
N ILE A 68 -12.74 7.12 7.86
CA ILE A 68 -13.82 6.51 7.07
C ILE A 68 -13.31 6.12 5.67
N ASN A 69 -12.48 6.98 5.08
CA ASN A 69 -11.84 6.69 3.80
C ASN A 69 -10.94 5.45 3.89
N LEU A 70 -10.10 5.34 4.93
CA LEU A 70 -9.26 4.15 5.14
C LEU A 70 -10.08 2.87 5.40
N GLU A 71 -11.21 2.94 6.10
CA GLU A 71 -12.11 1.79 6.25
C GLU A 71 -12.64 1.34 4.87
N THR A 72 -13.09 2.30 4.05
CA THR A 72 -13.52 2.01 2.66
C THR A 72 -12.38 1.44 1.81
N GLN A 73 -11.17 1.98 1.93
CA GLN A 73 -9.99 1.46 1.24
C GLN A 73 -9.67 0.02 1.68
N SER A 74 -9.90 -0.35 2.94
CA SER A 74 -9.68 -1.72 3.42
C SER A 74 -10.51 -2.74 2.66
N GLU A 75 -11.82 -2.49 2.53
CA GLU A 75 -12.74 -3.38 1.81
C GLU A 75 -12.39 -3.49 0.32
N LEU A 76 -11.92 -2.39 -0.26
CA LEU A 76 -11.51 -2.36 -1.66
C LEU A 76 -10.20 -3.14 -1.87
N LEU A 77 -9.23 -2.96 -0.98
CA LEU A 77 -7.96 -3.68 -1.01
C LEU A 77 -8.16 -5.17 -0.82
N GLU A 78 -9.11 -5.62 0.00
CA GLU A 78 -9.44 -7.05 0.10
C GLU A 78 -9.84 -7.63 -1.26
N LYS A 79 -10.73 -6.94 -1.99
CA LYS A 79 -11.18 -7.37 -3.32
C LYS A 79 -10.04 -7.38 -4.34
N ILE A 80 -9.15 -6.39 -4.26
CA ILE A 80 -7.97 -6.30 -5.12
C ILE A 80 -7.03 -7.47 -4.81
N LEU A 81 -6.68 -7.70 -3.55
CA LEU A 81 -5.76 -8.76 -3.13
C LEU A 81 -6.30 -10.15 -3.48
N ASP A 82 -7.59 -10.40 -3.29
CA ASP A 82 -8.22 -11.69 -3.64
C ASP A 82 -8.15 -11.95 -5.15
N ARG A 83 -8.49 -10.95 -5.97
CA ARG A 83 -8.43 -11.08 -7.43
C ARG A 83 -7.01 -11.16 -7.95
N TYR A 84 -6.10 -10.37 -7.39
CA TYR A 84 -4.71 -10.34 -7.82
C TYR A 84 -3.99 -11.64 -7.45
N GLY A 85 -4.23 -12.19 -6.26
CA GLY A 85 -3.69 -13.48 -5.84
C GLY A 85 -4.20 -14.64 -6.71
N ALA A 86 -5.43 -14.57 -7.21
CA ALA A 86 -5.97 -15.57 -8.13
C ALA A 86 -5.36 -15.51 -9.54
N LEU A 87 -4.82 -14.35 -9.95
CA LEU A 87 -4.23 -14.16 -11.28
C LEU A 87 -2.76 -14.61 -11.36
N GLN A 88 -2.14 -14.98 -10.23
CA GLN A 88 -0.72 -15.28 -10.21
C GLN A 88 -0.38 -16.68 -10.74
N ASN A 89 0.03 -16.70 -12.00
CA ASN A 89 1.32 -17.28 -12.38
C ASN A 89 2.31 -16.11 -12.50
N ASP A 90 3.48 -16.24 -11.87
CA ASP A 90 4.60 -15.29 -11.79
C ASP A 90 4.45 -14.03 -10.90
N ALA A 91 5.50 -13.84 -10.11
CA ALA A 91 5.77 -12.68 -9.26
C ALA A 91 6.14 -11.47 -10.12
N ASP A 92 5.18 -10.98 -10.90
CA ASP A 92 5.35 -9.82 -11.77
C ASP A 92 5.59 -8.53 -10.98
N ILE A 93 6.27 -7.57 -11.61
CA ILE A 93 6.58 -6.24 -11.05
C ILE A 93 5.33 -5.56 -10.45
N ASN A 94 4.14 -5.83 -10.98
CA ASN A 94 2.88 -5.29 -10.49
C ASN A 94 2.41 -5.94 -9.17
N GLY A 95 2.75 -7.21 -8.94
CA GLY A 95 2.53 -7.84 -7.63
C GLY A 95 3.32 -7.11 -6.55
N ILE A 96 4.56 -6.70 -6.84
CA ILE A 96 5.36 -5.90 -5.91
C ILE A 96 4.69 -4.55 -5.61
N ARG A 97 4.08 -3.88 -6.60
CA ARG A 97 3.36 -2.62 -6.40
C ARG A 97 2.12 -2.82 -5.53
N VAL A 98 1.31 -3.85 -5.80
CA VAL A 98 0.15 -4.20 -4.95
C VAL A 98 0.58 -4.47 -3.51
N LYS A 99 1.68 -5.19 -3.33
CA LYS A 99 2.29 -5.43 -2.00
C LYS A 99 2.66 -4.12 -1.29
N ARG A 100 3.30 -3.18 -1.99
CA ARG A 100 3.63 -1.86 -1.41
C ARG A 100 2.40 -1.05 -1.03
N ILE A 101 1.38 -1.03 -1.89
CA ILE A 101 0.12 -0.34 -1.63
C ILE A 101 -0.53 -0.87 -0.34
N ALA A 102 -0.64 -2.19 -0.18
CA ALA A 102 -1.21 -2.81 1.00
C ALA A 102 -0.41 -2.49 2.28
N LEU A 103 0.93 -2.51 2.20
CA LEU A 103 1.79 -2.17 3.34
C LEU A 103 1.66 -0.69 3.74
N GLU A 104 1.64 0.23 2.77
CA GLU A 104 1.42 1.65 3.05
C GLU A 104 0.04 1.92 3.63
N PHE A 105 -0.99 1.20 3.17
CA PHE A 105 -2.31 1.25 3.77
C PHE A 105 -2.24 0.90 5.26
N LEU A 106 -1.63 -0.23 5.63
CA LEU A 106 -1.51 -0.64 7.04
C LEU A 106 -0.73 0.39 7.88
N LYS A 107 0.33 0.98 7.32
CA LYS A 107 1.07 2.06 7.98
C LYS A 107 0.19 3.29 8.21
N LYS A 108 -0.59 3.71 7.21
CA LYS A 108 -1.51 4.86 7.30
C LYS A 108 -2.63 4.60 8.31
N ALA A 109 -3.27 3.43 8.24
CA ALA A 109 -4.31 2.99 9.17
C ALA A 109 -3.80 3.00 10.63
N LYS A 110 -2.58 2.47 10.86
CA LYS A 110 -1.94 2.50 12.17
C LYS A 110 -1.69 3.93 12.67
N LYS A 111 -1.28 4.85 11.79
CA LYS A 111 -1.03 6.26 12.13
C LYS A 111 -2.30 7.01 12.55
N VAL A 112 -3.45 6.70 11.93
CA VAL A 112 -4.74 7.35 12.28
C VAL A 112 -5.49 6.66 13.44
N GLY A 113 -4.90 5.62 14.04
CA GLY A 113 -5.44 4.94 15.21
C GLY A 113 -6.35 3.74 14.92
N LEU A 114 -6.42 3.25 13.68
CA LEU A 114 -7.18 2.05 13.30
C LEU A 114 -6.40 0.76 13.63
N LYS A 115 -6.02 0.59 14.89
CA LYS A 115 -5.14 -0.53 15.31
C LYS A 115 -5.82 -1.89 15.21
N ASP A 116 -7.11 -1.96 15.52
CA ASP A 116 -7.88 -3.21 15.48
C ASP A 116 -8.01 -3.71 14.05
N LEU A 117 -8.33 -2.81 13.11
CA LEU A 117 -8.34 -3.08 11.67
C LEU A 117 -6.99 -3.62 11.20
N VAL A 118 -5.89 -2.94 11.55
CA VAL A 118 -4.54 -3.39 11.17
C VAL A 118 -4.24 -4.79 11.72
N ALA A 119 -4.57 -5.04 12.98
CA ALA A 119 -4.33 -6.34 13.61
C ALA A 119 -5.17 -7.47 12.99
N GLU A 120 -6.40 -7.18 12.58
CA GLU A 120 -7.25 -8.10 11.83
C GLU A 120 -6.60 -8.43 10.47
N LYS A 121 -6.25 -7.40 9.69
CA LYS A 121 -5.67 -7.59 8.36
C LYS A 121 -4.33 -8.33 8.42
N GLU A 122 -3.43 -8.01 9.36
CA GLU A 122 -2.14 -8.71 9.49
C GLU A 122 -2.26 -10.23 9.79
N GLN A 123 -3.40 -10.69 10.33
CA GLN A 123 -3.65 -12.12 10.58
C GLN A 123 -4.08 -12.88 9.31
N GLU A 124 -4.53 -12.20 8.28
CA GLU A 124 -4.97 -12.80 7.03
C GLU A 124 -3.78 -13.07 6.09
N SER A 125 -3.70 -14.28 5.53
CA SER A 125 -2.57 -14.68 4.66
C SER A 125 -2.40 -13.79 3.42
N LYS A 126 -3.51 -13.32 2.85
CA LYS A 126 -3.50 -12.43 1.68
C LYS A 126 -2.84 -11.07 1.96
N TRP A 127 -2.95 -10.59 3.19
CA TRP A 127 -2.35 -9.33 3.66
C TRP A 127 -0.91 -9.51 4.16
N ARG A 128 -0.51 -10.75 4.47
CA ARG A 128 0.91 -11.12 4.61
C ARG A 128 1.63 -11.25 3.27
N LEU A 129 0.87 -11.20 2.16
CA LEU A 129 1.41 -11.13 0.80
C LEU A 129 2.33 -12.33 0.50
N GLU A 130 1.97 -13.49 1.06
CA GLU A 130 2.70 -14.78 0.98
C GLU A 130 2.47 -15.54 -0.34
N TRP A 131 1.79 -14.90 -1.29
CA TRP A 131 1.59 -15.36 -2.67
C TRP A 131 2.75 -14.93 -3.58
#